data_AF-A0A1B6GAZ0-F1
#
_entry.id   AF-A0A1B6GAZ0-F1
#
_cell.length_a   1.000
_cell.length_b   1.000
_cell.length_c   1.000
_cell.angle_alpha   90.00
_cell.angle_beta   90.00
_cell.angle_gamma   90.00
#
_symmetry.space_group_name_H-M   'P 1'
#
loop_
_entity.id
_entity.type
_entity.pdbx_description
1 polymer ?
#
loop_
_entity_poly.entity_id
_entity_poly.type
_entity_poly.pdbx_seq_one_letter_code
_entity_poly.pdbx_strand_id
1 'polypeptide(L)'
;YSNNGFIEVKYRKRKQTEKVKNNPKRSKFLTGRASVNDDKLKIVEKHKYIFVSRFAEGVESDNIRQYVNARAKGKNNFEVTKLKSKFPGYSSFKVGVPLSLWTTVYDEEFWPEGSYVSRFVFKRQNPVEKEVHEASFLENVQSNPQNT
;
A
#
# COMPACT_ATOMS: atom_id res chain seq x y z
N TYR A 1 58.42 18.50 -21.17
CA TYR A 1 57.02 18.94 -20.99
C TYR A 1 56.48 19.27 -22.39
N SER A 2 55.42 18.71 -22.96
CA SER A 2 54.21 18.08 -22.42
C SER A 2 53.65 17.07 -23.45
N ASN A 3 53.40 15.82 -23.04
CA ASN A 3 52.60 14.85 -23.81
C ASN A 3 51.15 14.99 -23.35
N ASN A 4 50.31 15.63 -24.15
CA ASN A 4 48.88 15.74 -23.86
C ASN A 4 48.18 14.43 -24.26
N GLY A 5 48.14 13.50 -23.32
CA GLY A 5 47.34 12.28 -23.42
C GLY A 5 45.85 12.61 -23.37
N PHE A 6 45.17 12.49 -24.49
CA PHE A 6 43.72 12.38 -24.55
C PHE A 6 43.38 11.03 -25.21
N ILE A 7 42.82 10.12 -24.40
CA ILE A 7 42.25 8.86 -24.88
C ILE A 7 40.79 9.14 -25.24
N GLU A 8 40.45 9.04 -26.52
CA GLU A 8 39.08 9.17 -27.00
C GLU A 8 38.29 7.90 -26.63
N VAL A 9 37.40 8.01 -25.63
CA VAL A 9 36.53 6.90 -25.22
C VAL A 9 35.31 6.87 -26.14
N LYS A 10 35.27 5.93 -27.10
CA LYS A 10 34.09 5.72 -27.94
C LYS A 10 32.92 5.20 -27.12
N TYR A 11 31.95 6.06 -26.83
CA TYR A 11 30.71 5.67 -26.16
C TYR A 11 29.88 4.74 -27.08
N ARG A 12 29.71 3.48 -26.70
CA ARG A 12 28.70 2.59 -27.30
C ARG A 12 27.31 3.11 -26.90
N LYS A 13 26.59 3.74 -27.83
CA LYS A 13 25.14 4.00 -27.69
C LYS A 13 24.43 2.66 -27.44
N ARG A 14 23.88 2.46 -26.24
CA ARG A 14 22.94 1.36 -25.96
C ARG A 14 21.77 1.49 -26.94
N LYS A 15 21.59 0.51 -27.83
CA LYS A 15 20.33 0.33 -28.57
C LYS A 15 19.23 0.11 -27.52
N GLN A 16 18.33 1.08 -27.37
CA GLN A 16 17.10 0.88 -26.63
C GLN A 16 16.29 -0.16 -27.42
N THR A 17 16.21 -1.38 -26.90
CA THR A 17 15.21 -2.34 -27.37
C THR A 17 13.84 -1.75 -27.07
N GLU A 18 13.11 -1.40 -28.12
CA GLU A 18 11.70 -1.02 -28.03
C GLU A 18 10.95 -2.18 -27.39
N LYS A 19 10.65 -2.05 -26.09
CA LYS A 19 9.72 -2.96 -25.42
C LYS A 19 8.35 -2.71 -26.04
N VAL A 20 7.94 -3.61 -26.93
CA VAL A 20 6.58 -3.70 -27.44
C VAL A 20 5.64 -3.61 -26.24
N LYS A 21 4.91 -2.49 -26.14
CA LYS A 21 3.93 -2.26 -25.09
C LYS A 21 2.75 -3.18 -25.36
N ASN A 22 2.84 -4.44 -24.95
CA ASN A 22 1.68 -5.31 -24.81
C ASN A 22 0.77 -4.65 -23.79
N ASN A 23 -0.27 -3.96 -24.28
CA ASN A 23 -1.32 -3.42 -23.43
C ASN A 23 -2.22 -4.61 -23.05
N PRO A 24 -2.13 -5.17 -21.83
CA PRO A 24 -3.00 -6.26 -21.45
C PRO A 24 -4.44 -5.74 -21.49
N LYS A 25 -5.30 -6.40 -22.28
CA LYS A 25 -6.74 -6.12 -22.33
C LYS A 25 -7.26 -6.13 -20.89
N ARG A 26 -7.82 -5.01 -20.42
CA ARG A 26 -8.40 -4.90 -19.08
C ARG A 26 -9.50 -5.97 -18.95
N SER A 27 -9.40 -6.83 -17.95
CA SER A 27 -10.47 -7.78 -17.61
C SER A 27 -11.78 -7.02 -17.37
N LYS A 28 -12.87 -7.46 -18.00
CA LYS A 28 -14.22 -6.88 -17.85
C LYS A 28 -14.87 -7.50 -16.61
N PHE A 29 -14.61 -6.95 -15.44
CA PHE A 29 -15.30 -7.35 -14.22
C PHE A 29 -16.69 -6.67 -14.12
N LEU A 30 -17.70 -7.43 -13.68
CA LEU A 30 -19.04 -6.92 -13.34
C LEU A 30 -19.13 -6.73 -11.82
N THR A 31 -19.91 -5.74 -11.38
CA THR A 31 -20.31 -5.57 -9.97
C THR A 31 -21.82 -5.62 -9.90
N GLY A 32 -22.36 -6.48 -9.03
CA GLY A 32 -23.81 -6.60 -8.81
C GLY A 32 -24.40 -5.29 -8.28
N ARG A 33 -25.65 -5.00 -8.66
CA ARG A 33 -26.40 -3.80 -8.23
C ARG A 33 -27.78 -4.14 -7.64
N ALA A 34 -28.09 -5.42 -7.50
CA ALA A 34 -29.37 -5.86 -6.96
C ALA A 34 -29.44 -5.48 -5.47
N SER A 35 -30.53 -4.80 -5.08
CA SER A 35 -30.85 -4.60 -3.67
C SER A 35 -31.52 -5.87 -3.17
N VAL A 36 -30.79 -6.66 -2.39
CA VAL A 36 -31.29 -7.93 -1.83
C VAL A 36 -31.37 -7.77 -0.32
N ASN A 37 -32.55 -7.98 0.24
CA ASN A 37 -32.78 -8.09 1.69
C ASN A 37 -32.74 -9.57 2.06
N ASP A 38 -31.55 -10.18 2.04
CA ASP A 38 -31.33 -11.55 2.50
C ASP A 38 -30.27 -11.51 3.62
N ASP A 39 -30.65 -12.01 4.80
CA ASP A 39 -29.77 -12.01 5.97
C ASP A 39 -28.57 -12.96 5.83
N LYS A 40 -28.62 -13.90 4.88
CA LYS A 40 -27.55 -14.89 4.64
C LYS A 40 -26.48 -14.39 3.68
N LEU A 41 -26.84 -13.50 2.75
CA LEU A 41 -25.92 -12.96 1.74
C LEU A 41 -25.52 -11.54 2.11
N LYS A 42 -24.35 -11.39 2.75
CA LYS A 42 -23.79 -10.09 3.13
C LYS A 42 -22.61 -9.72 2.25
N ILE A 43 -22.69 -8.54 1.64
CA ILE A 43 -21.59 -7.95 0.87
C ILE A 43 -20.69 -7.18 1.83
N VAL A 44 -19.38 -7.42 1.72
CA VAL A 44 -18.38 -6.65 2.47
C VAL A 44 -18.12 -5.32 1.77
N GLU A 45 -18.10 -4.23 2.53
CA GLU A 45 -17.77 -2.91 1.98
C GLU A 45 -16.34 -2.88 1.44
N LYS A 46 -16.18 -2.33 0.23
CA LYS A 46 -14.87 -2.23 -0.40
C LYS A 46 -14.04 -1.13 0.26
N HIS A 47 -12.84 -1.48 0.72
CA HIS A 47 -11.89 -0.52 1.25
C HIS A 47 -10.89 -0.06 0.18
N LYS A 48 -10.50 1.22 0.28
CA LYS A 48 -9.34 1.79 -0.39
C LYS A 48 -8.31 2.20 0.65
N TYR A 49 -7.05 2.31 0.24
CA TYR A 49 -5.97 2.59 1.17
C TYR A 49 -5.28 3.91 0.82
N ILE A 50 -5.02 4.68 1.85
CA ILE A 50 -4.33 5.97 1.82
C ILE A 50 -3.00 5.80 2.56
N PHE A 51 -1.94 6.35 1.99
CA PHE A 51 -0.67 6.53 2.66
C PHE A 51 -0.66 7.94 3.25
N VAL A 52 -0.41 8.04 4.55
CA VAL A 52 -0.27 9.33 5.23
C VAL A 52 1.06 9.37 5.98
N SER A 53 1.74 10.52 5.95
CA SER A 53 3.11 10.67 6.47
C SER A 53 3.35 12.08 7.03
N ARG A 54 4.56 12.30 7.56
CA ARG A 54 5.01 13.51 8.28
C ARG A 54 4.32 13.74 9.63
N PHE A 55 3.88 12.67 10.29
CA PHE A 55 3.44 12.76 11.68
C PHE A 55 4.63 12.65 12.63
N ALA A 56 4.51 13.20 13.84
CA ALA A 56 5.52 13.02 14.89
C ALA A 56 5.72 11.53 15.23
N GLU A 57 6.92 11.17 15.68
CA GLU A 57 7.30 9.77 15.93
C GLU A 57 6.39 9.09 16.98
N GLY A 58 5.99 9.84 18.01
CA GLY A 58 5.12 9.37 19.08
C GLY A 58 3.64 9.23 18.71
N VAL A 59 3.24 9.58 17.48
CA VAL A 59 1.87 9.34 17.02
C VAL A 59 1.67 7.85 16.81
N GLU A 60 0.61 7.31 17.40
CA GLU A 60 0.23 5.90 17.27
C GLU A 60 -0.98 5.72 16.35
N SER A 61 -1.18 4.47 15.92
CA SER A 61 -2.27 4.12 14.99
C SER A 61 -3.64 4.53 15.53
N ASP A 62 -3.84 4.45 16.86
CA ASP A 62 -5.09 4.84 17.51
C ASP A 62 -5.36 6.34 17.42
N ASN A 63 -4.35 7.19 17.47
CA ASN A 63 -4.52 8.63 17.32
C ASN A 63 -5.05 8.98 15.92
N ILE A 64 -4.48 8.36 14.89
CA ILE A 64 -4.94 8.53 13.50
C ILE A 64 -6.35 7.97 13.34
N ARG A 65 -6.64 6.79 13.93
CA ARG A 65 -7.97 6.19 13.88
C ARG A 65 -9.03 7.08 14.54
N GLN A 66 -8.72 7.68 15.69
CA GLN A 66 -9.61 8.61 16.38
C GLN A 66 -9.83 9.88 15.55
N TYR A 67 -8.76 10.46 14.98
CA TYR A 67 -8.83 11.63 14.12
C TYR A 67 -9.78 11.42 12.93
N VAL A 68 -9.59 10.33 12.19
CA VAL A 68 -10.39 10.04 11.00
C VAL A 68 -11.86 9.78 11.39
N ASN A 69 -12.12 9.06 12.47
CA ASN A 69 -13.48 8.83 12.98
C ASN A 69 -14.20 10.13 13.38
N ALA A 70 -13.53 11.02 14.13
CA ALA A 70 -14.10 12.27 14.56
C ALA A 70 -14.48 13.17 13.37
N ARG A 71 -13.61 13.23 12.36
CA ARG A 71 -13.76 14.14 11.22
C ARG A 71 -14.70 13.60 10.14
N ALA A 72 -14.75 12.28 9.96
CA ALA A 72 -15.67 11.62 9.03
C ALA A 72 -17.12 11.51 9.55
N LYS A 73 -17.42 12.07 10.74
CA LYS A 73 -18.77 12.13 11.34
C LYS A 73 -19.53 10.80 11.32
N GLY A 74 -18.85 9.72 11.71
CA GLY A 74 -19.46 8.39 11.75
C GLY A 74 -18.57 7.35 12.42
N LYS A 75 -19.19 6.28 12.94
CA LYS A 75 -18.48 5.12 13.49
C LYS A 75 -18.13 4.16 12.36
N ASN A 76 -17.10 4.52 11.60
CA ASN A 76 -16.72 3.77 10.42
C ASN A 76 -15.60 2.77 10.74
N ASN A 77 -15.57 1.66 10.02
CA ASN A 77 -14.55 0.65 10.21
C ASN A 77 -13.27 1.06 9.46
N PHE A 78 -12.45 1.92 10.09
CA PHE A 78 -11.14 2.27 9.55
C PHE A 78 -10.07 1.27 10.01
N GLU A 79 -9.27 0.80 9.06
CA GLU A 79 -8.04 0.04 9.33
C GLU A 79 -6.87 1.01 9.37
N VAL A 80 -6.10 1.06 10.46
CA VAL A 80 -4.90 1.90 10.52
C VAL A 80 -3.72 1.03 10.90
N THR A 81 -2.65 1.12 10.12
CA THR A 81 -1.40 0.42 10.39
C THR A 81 -0.23 1.39 10.32
N LYS A 82 0.50 1.55 11.42
CA LYS A 82 1.78 2.27 11.45
C LYS A 82 2.79 1.53 10.58
N LEU A 83 3.39 2.25 9.64
CA LEU A 83 4.39 1.73 8.73
C LEU A 83 5.78 1.91 9.36
N LYS A 84 6.65 0.91 9.16
CA LYS A 84 8.05 1.02 9.56
C LYS A 84 8.72 2.09 8.69
N SER A 85 9.08 3.21 9.31
CA SER A 85 9.85 4.26 8.62
C SER A 85 11.31 3.84 8.49
N LYS A 86 11.92 4.15 7.35
CA LYS A 86 13.37 3.95 7.14
C LYS A 86 14.19 5.07 7.80
N PHE A 87 13.59 6.25 7.95
CA PHE A 87 14.26 7.44 8.46
C PHE A 87 13.63 7.87 9.78
N PRO A 88 14.45 8.22 10.79
CA PRO A 88 13.96 8.87 11.99
C PRO A 88 13.49 10.29 11.65
N GLY A 89 12.63 10.84 12.51
CA GLY A 89 12.05 12.17 12.46
C GLY A 89 10.55 12.19 12.18
N TYR A 90 9.97 11.11 11.65
CA TYR A 90 8.54 11.05 11.37
C TYR A 90 7.98 9.62 11.27
N SER A 91 6.67 9.52 11.52
CA SER A 91 5.88 8.31 11.35
C SER A 91 5.00 8.39 10.09
N SER A 92 4.74 7.23 9.51
CA SER A 92 3.83 7.07 8.37
C SER A 92 2.82 5.96 8.65
N PHE A 93 1.65 6.04 8.03
CA PHE A 93 0.54 5.12 8.25
C PHE A 93 -0.10 4.71 6.94
N LYS A 94 -0.60 3.48 6.92
CA LYS A 94 -1.54 2.97 5.93
C LYS A 94 -2.93 3.06 6.56
N VAL A 95 -3.84 3.79 5.91
CA VAL A 95 -5.21 3.99 6.38
C VAL A 95 -6.17 3.38 5.37
N GLY A 96 -6.86 2.31 5.75
CA GLY A 96 -7.95 1.69 5.02
C GLY A 96 -9.27 2.41 5.30
N VAL A 97 -9.86 2.97 4.25
CA VAL A 97 -11.11 3.72 4.29
C VAL A 97 -12.19 3.05 3.43
N PRO A 98 -13.44 3.01 3.90
CA PRO A 98 -14.60 2.71 3.07
C PRO A 98 -14.62 3.50 1.76
N LEU A 99 -15.00 2.85 0.65
CA LEU A 99 -15.07 3.51 -0.66
C LEU A 99 -16.06 4.68 -0.67
N SER A 100 -17.14 4.57 0.09
CA SER A 100 -18.16 5.60 0.31
C SER A 100 -17.58 6.91 0.83
N LEU A 101 -16.56 6.83 1.69
CA LEU A 101 -15.90 7.98 2.33
C LEU A 101 -14.66 8.46 1.59
N TRP A 102 -14.31 7.83 0.47
CA TRP A 102 -13.06 8.12 -0.24
C TRP A 102 -12.95 9.60 -0.63
N THR A 103 -14.01 10.19 -1.17
CA THR A 103 -14.00 11.60 -1.61
C THR A 103 -13.79 12.55 -0.44
N THR A 104 -14.38 12.25 0.73
CA THR A 104 -14.24 13.07 1.93
C THR A 104 -12.87 12.94 2.58
N VAL A 105 -12.35 11.72 2.69
CA VAL A 105 -11.08 11.48 3.39
C VAL A 105 -9.86 11.78 2.49
N TYR A 106 -10.03 11.74 1.17
CA TYR A 106 -8.98 12.09 0.20
C TYR A 106 -9.05 13.57 -0.20
N ASP A 107 -9.56 14.42 0.67
CA ASP A 107 -9.59 15.87 0.52
C ASP A 107 -8.39 16.51 1.25
N GLU A 108 -7.86 17.60 0.70
CA GLU A 108 -6.69 18.29 1.26
C GLU A 108 -7.05 18.94 2.60
N GLU A 109 -8.23 19.55 2.66
CA GLU A 109 -8.79 20.11 3.87
C GLU A 109 -9.11 19.03 4.91
N PHE A 110 -9.12 17.73 4.54
CA PHE A 110 -9.39 16.64 5.47
C PHE A 110 -8.30 16.46 6.52
N TRP A 111 -7.03 16.74 6.17
CA TRP A 111 -5.89 16.35 6.99
C TRP A 111 -5.27 17.54 7.72
N PRO A 112 -4.48 17.30 8.79
CA PRO A 112 -3.76 18.38 9.47
C PRO A 112 -2.76 19.04 8.50
N GLU A 113 -2.54 20.33 8.69
CA GLU A 113 -1.58 21.09 7.89
C GLU A 113 -0.18 20.45 7.94
N GLY A 114 0.51 20.44 6.79
CA GLY A 114 1.86 19.88 6.66
C GLY A 114 1.92 18.35 6.54
N SER A 115 0.80 17.65 6.73
CA SER A 115 0.71 16.20 6.50
C SER A 115 0.88 15.88 5.01
N TYR A 116 1.49 14.74 4.71
CA TYR A 116 1.61 14.24 3.35
C TYR A 116 0.64 13.10 3.12
N VAL A 117 -0.22 13.21 2.10
CA VAL A 117 -1.30 12.27 1.81
C VAL A 117 -1.19 11.81 0.37
N SER A 118 -1.24 10.50 0.15
CA SER A 118 -1.27 9.94 -1.20
C SER A 118 -2.03 8.61 -1.24
N ARG A 119 -2.38 8.15 -2.43
CA ARG A 119 -2.96 6.81 -2.59
C ARG A 119 -1.94 5.74 -2.24
N PHE A 120 -2.30 4.81 -1.36
CA PHE A 120 -1.43 3.70 -1.01
C PHE A 120 -1.27 2.75 -2.20
N VAL A 121 -0.02 2.44 -2.54
CA VAL A 121 0.32 1.50 -3.62
C VAL A 121 0.87 0.22 -3.01
N PHE A 122 0.17 -0.89 -3.24
CA PHE A 122 0.68 -2.20 -2.90
C PHE A 122 1.85 -2.54 -3.83
N LYS A 123 3.04 -2.70 -3.24
CA LYS A 123 4.16 -3.29 -3.96
C LYS A 123 3.73 -4.69 -4.38
N ARG A 124 3.82 -5.01 -5.67
CA ARG A 124 3.70 -6.38 -6.14
C ARG A 124 4.93 -7.11 -5.59
N GLN A 125 4.72 -8.13 -4.76
CA GLN A 125 5.81 -9.02 -4.39
C GLN A 125 6.34 -9.64 -5.68
N ASN A 126 7.67 -9.63 -5.85
CA ASN A 126 8.27 -10.42 -6.90
C ASN A 126 8.02 -11.90 -6.57
N PRO A 127 7.71 -12.77 -7.56
CA PRO A 127 7.39 -14.18 -7.32
C PRO A 127 8.42 -14.91 -6.45
N VAL A 128 9.70 -14.53 -6.57
CA VAL A 128 10.84 -15.10 -5.84
C VAL A 128 10.72 -14.95 -4.32
N GLU A 129 10.14 -13.86 -3.82
CA GLU A 129 10.00 -13.64 -2.36
C GLU A 129 8.80 -14.41 -1.78
N LYS A 130 7.84 -14.80 -2.62
CA LYS A 130 6.62 -15.49 -2.20
C LYS A 130 6.89 -16.95 -1.82
N GLU A 131 7.77 -17.60 -2.57
CA GLU A 131 8.17 -19.00 -2.37
C GLU A 131 8.93 -19.21 -1.04
N VAL A 132 9.78 -18.26 -0.66
CA VAL A 132 10.50 -18.27 0.62
C VAL A 132 9.55 -18.14 1.81
N HIS A 133 8.52 -17.30 1.69
CA HIS A 133 7.54 -17.09 2.76
C HIS A 133 6.59 -18.30 2.92
N GLU A 134 6.23 -18.96 1.83
CA GLU A 134 5.37 -20.15 1.82
C GLU A 134 6.11 -21.39 2.37
N ALA A 135 7.40 -21.55 2.05
CA ALA A 135 8.24 -22.59 2.64
C ALA A 135 8.37 -22.45 4.17
N SER A 136 8.57 -21.24 4.69
CA SER A 136 8.66 -20.98 6.13
C SER A 136 7.35 -21.25 6.90
N PHE A 137 6.21 -21.21 6.20
CA PHE A 137 4.91 -21.49 6.79
C PHE A 137 4.66 -23.01 6.95
N LEU A 138 5.20 -23.83 6.05
CA LEU A 138 5.04 -25.28 6.08
C LEU A 138 5.99 -25.97 7.08
N GLU A 139 7.18 -25.42 7.35
CA GLU A 139 8.13 -25.99 8.31
C GLU A 139 7.63 -25.93 9.77
N ASN A 140 6.76 -24.99 10.12
CA ASN A 140 6.24 -24.85 11.50
C ASN A 140 5.11 -25.81 11.86
N VAL A 141 4.64 -26.67 10.95
CA VAL A 141 3.53 -27.61 11.21
C VAL A 141 4.05 -28.98 11.71
N GLN A 142 5.36 -29.26 11.64
CA GLN A 142 5.90 -30.60 11.90
C GLN A 142 6.49 -30.87 13.29
N SER A 143 6.41 -29.94 14.24
CA SER A 143 6.93 -30.14 15.61
C SER A 143 5.84 -30.09 16.67
N ASN A 144 4.98 -31.11 16.71
CA ASN A 144 4.31 -31.46 17.96
C ASN A 144 4.13 -32.99 18.06
N PRO A 145 5.15 -33.75 18.52
CA PRO A 145 4.93 -35.13 18.92
C PRO A 145 4.09 -35.13 20.21
N GLN A 146 2.90 -35.73 20.11
CA GLN A 146 2.10 -36.13 21.26
C GLN A 146 2.96 -37.03 22.15
N ASN A 147 3.13 -36.66 23.42
CA ASN A 147 3.48 -37.60 24.46
C ASN A 147 2.22 -37.88 25.29
N THR A 148 1.78 -39.13 25.08
CA THR A 148 0.88 -39.96 25.90
C THR A 148 1.23 -39.99 27.37
#